data_AF-A0A9X2CQR9-F1
#
_entry.id   AF-A0A9X2CQR9-F1
#
_cell.length_a   1.000
_cell.length_b   1.000
_cell.length_c   1.000
_cell.angle_alpha   90.00
_cell.angle_beta   90.00
_cell.angle_gamma   90.00
#
_symmetry.space_group_name_H-M   'P 1'
#
loop_
_entity.id
_entity.type
_entity.pdbx_description
1 polymer ?
#
loop_
_entity_poly.entity_id
_entity_poly.type
_entity_poly.pdbx_seq_one_letter_code
_entity_poly.pdbx_strand_id
1 'polypeptide(L)'
;MTESNILLSKCLKKIERKLNWVASEQWQQKHFESLSELIFEKNKVRLSPLTLKRLWGKTKYDSNPSASTLDALARFLDYEVI
;
A
#
# COMPACT_ATOMS: atom_id res chain seq x y z
N MET A 1 9.78 17.57 -8.37
CA MET A 1 9.21 17.06 -7.09
C MET A 1 7.84 16.51 -7.44
N THR A 2 7.73 15.19 -7.69
CA THR A 2 6.59 14.59 -8.41
C THR A 2 5.38 14.43 -7.50
N GLU A 3 4.27 15.07 -7.88
CA GLU A 3 2.94 15.06 -7.23
C GLU A 3 2.46 13.64 -6.83
N SER A 4 2.82 12.63 -7.62
CA SER A 4 2.46 11.23 -7.43
C SER A 4 2.97 10.63 -6.10
N ASN A 5 4.13 11.08 -5.58
CA ASN A 5 4.66 10.57 -4.31
C ASN A 5 3.86 11.09 -3.10
N ILE A 6 3.32 12.31 -3.20
CA ILE A 6 2.52 12.94 -2.13
C ILE A 6 1.17 12.22 -2.01
N LEU A 7 0.56 11.90 -3.15
CA LEU A 7 -0.69 11.14 -3.21
C LEU A 7 -0.51 9.75 -2.59
N LEU A 8 0.57 9.05 -2.94
CA LEU A 8 0.89 7.75 -2.34
C LEU A 8 1.01 7.86 -0.82
N SER A 9 1.79 8.80 -0.29
CA SER A 9 1.94 8.98 1.17
C SER A 9 0.59 9.26 1.87
N LYS A 10 -0.29 10.07 1.26
CA LYS A 10 -1.65 10.30 1.77
C LYS A 10 -2.49 9.03 1.77
N CYS A 11 -2.42 8.25 0.69
CA CYS A 11 -3.09 6.95 0.57
C CYS A 11 -2.66 6.00 1.70
N LEU A 12 -1.35 5.86 1.92
CA LEU A 12 -0.82 5.01 2.99
C LEU A 12 -1.31 5.46 4.38
N LYS A 13 -1.32 6.76 4.67
CA LYS A 13 -1.89 7.31 5.92
C LYS A 13 -3.37 7.03 6.09
N LYS A 14 -4.16 7.05 5.00
CA LYS A 14 -5.57 6.66 5.04
C LYS A 14 -5.73 5.17 5.37
N ILE A 15 -4.87 4.31 4.79
CA ILE A 15 -4.84 2.88 5.11
C ILE A 15 -4.53 2.67 6.60
N GLU A 16 -3.49 3.33 7.12
CA GLU A 16 -3.11 3.25 8.53
C GLU A 16 -4.26 3.65 9.46
N ARG A 17 -4.97 4.75 9.15
CA ARG A 17 -6.16 5.18 9.90
C ARG A 17 -7.32 4.20 9.79
N LYS A 18 -7.54 3.61 8.62
CA LYS A 18 -8.62 2.63 8.37
C LYS A 18 -8.38 1.33 9.12
N LEU A 19 -7.13 0.89 9.20
CA LEU A 19 -6.72 -0.32 9.92
C LEU A 19 -6.57 -0.09 11.43
N ASN A 20 -6.37 1.16 11.82
CA ASN A 20 -6.09 1.56 13.20
C ASN A 20 -4.92 0.77 13.82
N TRP A 21 -3.90 0.49 13.01
CA TRP A 21 -2.68 -0.21 13.43
C TRP A 21 -1.62 0.78 13.91
N VAL A 22 -0.49 0.23 14.38
CA VAL A 22 0.72 1.02 14.67
C VAL A 22 1.24 1.69 13.40
N ALA A 23 2.09 2.71 13.54
CA ALA A 23 2.72 3.39 12.41
C ALA A 23 3.40 2.39 11.47
N SER A 24 3.27 2.59 10.17
CA SER A 24 3.90 1.79 9.11
C SER A 24 5.41 1.65 9.26
N GLU A 25 6.03 2.56 9.99
CA GLU A 25 7.43 2.45 10.38
C GLU A 25 7.72 1.23 11.28
N GLN A 26 6.77 0.84 12.12
CA GLN A 26 6.85 -0.30 13.04
C GLN A 26 6.20 -1.57 12.46
N TRP A 27 5.74 -1.54 11.21
CA TRP A 27 5.13 -2.71 10.60
C TRP A 27 6.14 -3.84 10.43
N GLN A 28 5.86 -4.92 11.13
CA GLN A 28 6.52 -6.22 10.97
C GLN A 28 5.90 -7.03 9.82
N GLN A 29 6.56 -8.12 9.43
CA GLN A 29 6.11 -9.06 8.40
C GLN A 29 4.60 -9.37 8.49
N LYS A 30 4.12 -9.71 9.70
CA LYS A 30 2.72 -10.02 10.00
C LYS A 30 1.74 -8.93 9.57
N HIS A 31 2.08 -7.65 9.74
CA HIS A 31 1.19 -6.55 9.36
C HIS A 31 1.07 -6.48 7.84
N PHE A 32 2.18 -6.71 7.12
CA PHE A 32 2.16 -6.76 5.67
C PHE A 32 1.43 -8.00 5.14
N GLU A 33 1.50 -9.13 5.83
CA GLU A 33 0.73 -10.34 5.53
C GLU A 33 -0.76 -10.10 5.72
N SER A 34 -1.18 -9.59 6.87
CA SER A 34 -2.58 -9.24 7.12
C SER A 34 -3.09 -8.18 6.13
N LEU A 35 -2.27 -7.19 5.78
CA LEU A 35 -2.66 -6.20 4.77
C LEU A 35 -2.83 -6.82 3.39
N SER A 36 -1.93 -7.74 3.01
CA SER A 36 -2.02 -8.50 1.77
C SER A 36 -3.33 -9.28 1.69
N GLU A 37 -3.69 -9.96 2.78
CA GLU A 37 -4.95 -10.68 2.89
C GLU A 37 -6.15 -9.74 2.78
N LEU A 38 -6.16 -8.61 3.50
CA LEU A 38 -7.25 -7.64 3.44
C LEU A 38 -7.45 -7.05 2.04
N ILE A 39 -6.37 -6.77 1.31
CA ILE A 39 -6.44 -6.32 -0.10
C ILE A 39 -6.97 -7.46 -0.98
N PHE A 40 -6.51 -8.69 -0.76
CA PHE A 40 -7.02 -9.84 -1.47
C PHE A 40 -8.51 -10.09 -1.19
N GLU A 41 -8.97 -9.91 0.04
CA GLU A 41 -10.38 -10.07 0.39
C GLU A 41 -11.24 -8.97 -0.26
N LYS A 42 -10.75 -7.73 -0.28
CA LYS A 42 -11.50 -6.57 -0.76
C LYS A 42 -11.62 -6.51 -2.29
N ASN A 43 -10.52 -6.72 -3.00
CA ASN A 43 -10.46 -6.55 -4.46
C ASN A 43 -9.91 -7.76 -5.21
N LYS A 44 -9.72 -8.91 -4.52
CA LYS A 44 -9.19 -10.17 -5.09
C LYS A 44 -7.81 -10.03 -5.73
N VAL A 45 -7.08 -8.95 -5.41
CA VAL A 45 -5.70 -8.76 -5.86
C VAL A 45 -4.74 -9.27 -4.79
N ARG A 46 -3.88 -10.22 -5.17
CA ARG A 46 -2.88 -10.79 -4.26
C ARG A 46 -1.60 -9.99 -4.34
N LEU A 47 -1.30 -9.19 -3.31
CA LEU A 47 -0.06 -8.43 -3.23
C LEU A 47 0.91 -9.08 -2.26
N SER A 48 2.15 -9.31 -2.66
CA SER A 48 3.14 -9.86 -1.74
C SER A 48 3.53 -8.86 -0.63
N PRO A 49 3.79 -9.31 0.60
CA PRO A 49 4.26 -8.45 1.70
C PRO A 49 5.50 -7.63 1.34
N LEU A 50 6.38 -8.19 0.50
CA LEU A 50 7.56 -7.51 -0.04
C LEU A 50 7.20 -6.33 -0.96
N THR A 51 6.15 -6.48 -1.77
CA THR A 51 5.64 -5.40 -2.64
C THR A 51 5.04 -4.28 -1.80
N LEU A 52 4.31 -4.61 -0.74
CA LEU A 52 3.78 -3.63 0.20
C LEU A 52 4.92 -2.89 0.93
N LYS A 53 5.93 -3.60 1.45
CA LYS A 53 7.12 -2.96 2.06
C LYS A 53 7.77 -1.92 1.13
N ARG A 54 7.82 -2.20 -0.18
CA ARG A 54 8.33 -1.25 -1.18
C ARG A 54 7.47 0.00 -1.29
N LEU A 55 6.14 -0.13 -1.32
CA LEU A 55 5.20 1.00 -1.39
C LEU A 55 5.33 1.94 -0.19
N TRP A 56 5.58 1.39 1.00
CA TRP A 56 5.85 2.14 2.22
C TRP A 56 7.27 2.72 2.31
N GLY A 57 8.09 2.63 1.26
CA GLY A 57 9.44 3.18 1.23
C GLY A 57 10.45 2.43 2.11
N LYS A 58 10.10 1.23 2.61
CA LYS A 58 11.01 0.40 3.43
C LYS A 58 12.13 -0.24 2.61
N THR A 59 12.02 -0.24 1.29
CA THR A 59 13.04 -0.71 0.35
C THR A 59 13.27 0.36 -0.71
N LYS A 60 14.52 0.77 -0.92
CA LYS A 60 14.90 1.57 -2.09
C LYS A 60 14.68 0.71 -3.33
N TYR A 61 13.80 1.14 -4.23
CA TYR A 61 13.62 0.47 -5.50
C TYR A 61 13.57 1.50 -6.62
N ASP A 62 14.42 1.26 -7.62
CA ASP A 62 14.67 2.11 -8.79
C ASP A 62 13.61 1.90 -9.89
N SER A 63 12.80 0.84 -9.82
CA SER A 63 11.75 0.56 -10.81
C SER A 63 10.34 0.85 -10.30
N ASN A 64 9.57 1.56 -11.12
CA ASN A 64 8.21 1.98 -10.83
C ASN A 64 7.33 0.79 -10.37
N PRO A 65 6.50 0.93 -9.31
CA PRO A 65 5.54 -0.11 -8.94
C PRO A 65 4.67 -0.45 -10.16
N SER A 66 4.44 -1.74 -10.39
CA SER A 66 3.58 -2.20 -11.49
C SER A 66 2.19 -1.57 -11.35
N ALA A 67 1.58 -1.18 -12.47
CA ALA A 67 0.25 -0.55 -12.49
C ALA A 67 -0.79 -1.35 -11.67
N SER A 68 -0.73 -2.69 -11.72
CA SER A 68 -1.59 -3.58 -10.95
C SER A 68 -1.47 -3.41 -9.43
N THR A 69 -0.29 -3.05 -8.92
CA THR A 69 -0.07 -2.80 -7.48
C THR A 69 -0.68 -1.47 -7.05
N LEU A 70 -0.52 -0.43 -7.87
CA LEU A 70 -1.14 0.87 -7.62
C LEU A 70 -2.67 0.77 -7.70
N ASP A 71 -3.19 0.08 -8.70
CA ASP A 71 -4.63 -0.19 -8.86
C ASP A 71 -5.20 -0.92 -7.64
N ALA A 72 -4.50 -1.93 -7.13
CA ALA A 72 -4.94 -2.68 -5.97
C ALA A 72 -5.02 -1.82 -4.70
N LEU A 73 -4.04 -0.95 -4.47
CA LEU A 73 -4.07 0.00 -3.36
C LEU A 73 -5.16 1.05 -3.54
N ALA A 74 -5.32 1.58 -4.75
CA ALA A 74 -6.36 2.54 -5.09
C ALA A 74 -7.74 1.95 -4.80
N ARG A 75 -8.03 0.75 -5.32
CA ARG A 75 -9.28 0.01 -5.04
C ARG A 75 -9.49 -0.30 -3.57
N PHE A 76 -8.44 -0.66 -2.83
CA PHE A 76 -8.54 -0.89 -1.39
C PHE A 76 -8.93 0.37 -0.60
N LEU A 77 -8.43 1.52 -1.06
CA LEU A 77 -8.69 2.84 -0.52
C LEU A 77 -9.96 3.50 -1.03
N ASP A 78 -10.70 2.84 -1.93
CA ASP A 78 -11.77 3.49 -2.71
C ASP A 78 -11.26 4.78 -3.41
N TYR A 79 -9.98 4.83 -3.72
CA TYR A 79 -9.34 5.97 -4.36
C TYR A 79 -9.68 5.94 -5.84
N GLU A 80 -10.73 6.68 -6.17
CA GLU A 80 -11.10 7.06 -7.53
C GLU A 80 -9.89 7.70 -8.22
N VAL A 81 -9.44 7.09 -9.31
CA VAL A 81 -8.54 7.75 -10.26
C VAL A 81 -9.30 8.93 -10.83
N ILE A 82 -8.86 10.14 -10.48
CA ILE A 82 -9.21 11.38 -11.19
C ILE A 82 -7.98 11.79 -11.99
#